data_AF-A0A182KD54-F1
#
_entry.id   AF-A0A182KD54-F1
#
_cell.length_a   1.000
_cell.length_b   1.000
_cell.length_c   1.000
_cell.angle_alpha   90.00
_cell.angle_beta   90.00
_cell.angle_gamma   90.00
#
_symmetry.space_group_name_H-M   'P 1'
#
loop_
_entity.id
_entity.type
_entity.pdbx_description
1 polymer ?
#
loop_
_entity_poly.entity_id
_entity_poly.type
_entity_poly.pdbx_seq_one_letter_code
_entity_poly.pdbx_strand_id
1 'polypeptide(L)'
;MVNLRPISAALHDKAKRELNEKPERIEEDLAALRQWLARTPHIRARIDDQFLVTFLRGCKYSLERAKEKIDMFYSVRTAIPELMRNRDPDRERIRQIVRLGVGLPLPLTDGPDAPRIMLIRPGVYDPKQYTIEEVIKVSTMINDILMLEDDNMVIAGQ
;
A
#
# COMPACT_ATOMS: atom_id res chain seq x y z
N MET A 1 -2.64 -18.69 -14.34
CA MET A 1 -3.50 -17.51 -14.61
C MET A 1 -3.36 -16.56 -13.46
N VAL A 2 -2.92 -15.35 -13.76
CA VAL A 2 -2.77 -14.25 -12.82
C VAL A 2 -4.14 -13.86 -12.26
N ASN A 3 -4.25 -13.75 -10.95
CA ASN A 3 -5.49 -13.37 -10.25
C ASN A 3 -5.38 -11.94 -9.72
N LEU A 4 -5.75 -10.98 -10.57
CA LEU A 4 -5.78 -9.56 -10.21
C LEU A 4 -7.21 -9.05 -10.16
N ARG A 5 -7.46 -8.13 -9.22
CA ARG A 5 -8.72 -7.40 -9.19
C ARG A 5 -8.88 -6.59 -10.49
N PRO A 6 -10.06 -6.61 -11.12
CA PRO A 6 -10.35 -5.75 -12.27
C PRO A 6 -10.26 -4.27 -11.90
N ILE A 7 -9.66 -3.46 -12.77
CA ILE A 7 -9.60 -2.00 -12.63
C ILE A 7 -10.44 -1.31 -13.71
N SER A 8 -10.77 -0.02 -13.51
CA SER A 8 -11.54 0.74 -14.50
C SER A 8 -10.74 0.94 -15.79
N ALA A 9 -11.45 1.17 -16.91
CA ALA A 9 -10.80 1.47 -18.19
C ALA A 9 -9.86 2.69 -18.10
N ALA A 10 -10.27 3.73 -17.37
CA ALA A 10 -9.46 4.93 -17.16
C ALA A 10 -8.15 4.61 -16.40
N LEU A 11 -8.21 3.74 -15.38
CA LEU A 11 -7.01 3.29 -14.67
C LEU A 11 -6.12 2.38 -15.52
N HIS A 12 -6.70 1.52 -16.37
CA HIS A 12 -5.95 0.72 -17.33
C HIS A 12 -5.14 1.61 -18.29
N ASP A 13 -5.79 2.62 -18.88
CA ASP A 13 -5.13 3.55 -19.80
C ASP A 13 -4.03 4.34 -19.11
N LYS A 14 -4.27 4.79 -17.87
CA LYS A 14 -3.28 5.49 -17.05
C LYS A 14 -2.09 4.61 -16.71
N ALA A 15 -2.31 3.37 -16.25
CA ALA A 15 -1.25 2.42 -15.93
C ALA A 15 -0.36 2.13 -17.16
N LYS A 16 -0.97 1.95 -18.33
CA LYS A 16 -0.24 1.75 -19.58
C LYS A 16 0.60 2.97 -19.97
N ARG A 17 0.02 4.18 -19.86
CA ARG A 17 0.67 5.44 -20.26
C ARG A 17 1.78 5.88 -19.31
N GLU A 18 1.57 5.75 -18.00
CA GLU A 18 2.40 6.41 -16.98
C GLU A 18 3.27 5.43 -16.18
N LEU A 19 2.84 4.16 -16.07
CA LEU A 19 3.53 3.12 -15.29
C LEU A 19 4.22 2.06 -16.16
N ASN A 20 4.08 2.16 -17.48
CA ASN A 20 4.62 1.17 -18.43
C ASN A 20 4.06 -0.24 -18.19
N GLU A 21 2.83 -0.33 -17.67
CA GLU A 21 2.12 -1.60 -17.47
C GLU A 21 1.76 -2.22 -18.83
N LYS A 22 2.27 -3.44 -19.08
CA LYS A 22 2.00 -4.21 -20.29
C LYS A 22 1.28 -5.50 -19.89
N PRO A 23 -0.01 -5.67 -20.20
CA PRO A 23 -0.80 -6.83 -19.78
C PRO A 23 -0.12 -8.18 -20.09
N GLU A 24 0.53 -8.27 -21.24
CA GLU A 24 1.24 -9.46 -21.71
C GLU A 24 2.48 -9.82 -20.89
N ARG A 25 3.04 -8.89 -20.10
CA ARG A 25 4.23 -9.09 -19.27
C ARG A 25 3.94 -9.30 -17.80
N ILE A 26 2.72 -9.02 -17.34
CA ILE A 26 2.36 -9.08 -15.92
C ILE A 26 2.67 -10.45 -15.32
N GLU A 27 2.31 -11.53 -16.01
CA GLU A 27 2.56 -12.90 -15.51
C GLU A 27 4.06 -13.21 -15.36
N GLU A 28 4.87 -12.79 -16.32
CA GLU A 28 6.33 -12.96 -16.31
C GLU A 28 6.98 -12.14 -15.19
N ASP A 29 6.62 -10.85 -15.06
CA ASP A 29 7.20 -9.96 -14.06
C ASP A 29 6.84 -10.41 -12.63
N LEU A 30 5.60 -10.90 -12.43
CA LEU A 30 5.17 -11.51 -11.16
C LEU A 30 5.96 -12.80 -10.86
N ALA A 31 6.18 -13.66 -11.86
CA ALA A 31 6.97 -14.87 -11.69
C ALA A 31 8.44 -14.55 -11.33
N ALA A 32 9.03 -13.53 -11.97
CA ALA A 32 10.38 -13.06 -11.67
C ALA A 32 10.50 -12.54 -10.23
N LEU A 33 9.54 -11.76 -9.74
CA LEU A 33 9.51 -11.31 -8.34
C LEU A 33 9.40 -12.47 -7.35
N ARG A 34 8.53 -13.46 -7.63
CA ARG A 34 8.40 -14.65 -6.75
C ARG A 34 9.69 -15.47 -6.73
N GLN A 35 10.34 -15.66 -7.87
CA GLN A 35 11.60 -16.39 -7.95
C GLN A 35 12.71 -15.66 -7.18
N TRP A 36 12.78 -14.34 -7.29
CA TRP A 36 13.71 -13.53 -6.51
C TRP A 36 13.43 -13.66 -5.01
N LEU A 37 12.18 -13.48 -4.56
CA LEU A 37 11.79 -13.64 -3.15
C LEU A 37 12.13 -15.02 -2.59
N ALA A 38 11.97 -16.09 -3.37
CA ALA A 38 12.35 -17.43 -2.96
C ALA A 38 13.86 -17.61 -2.72
N ARG A 39 14.70 -16.78 -3.35
CA ARG A 39 16.17 -16.76 -3.18
C ARG A 39 16.62 -15.77 -2.09
N THR A 40 15.70 -15.06 -1.45
CA THR A 40 15.98 -14.00 -0.48
C THR A 40 15.47 -14.40 0.91
N PRO A 41 16.18 -15.29 1.62
CA PRO A 41 15.66 -15.95 2.82
C PRO A 41 15.43 -15.02 4.01
N HIS A 42 16.05 -13.82 4.04
CA HIS A 42 15.83 -12.85 5.10
C HIS A 42 14.48 -12.12 4.99
N ILE A 43 13.82 -12.19 3.83
CA ILE A 43 12.51 -11.56 3.63
C ILE A 43 11.41 -12.63 3.70
N ARG A 44 10.58 -12.56 4.74
CA ARG A 44 9.34 -13.34 4.81
C ARG A 44 8.20 -12.57 4.13
N ALA A 45 8.17 -12.63 2.80
CA ALA A 45 7.22 -11.85 2.01
C ALA A 45 5.88 -12.55 1.73
N ARG A 46 4.85 -11.73 1.58
CA ARG A 46 3.60 -12.06 0.88
C ARG A 46 3.88 -12.18 -0.63
N ILE A 47 3.29 -13.20 -1.28
CA ILE A 47 3.58 -13.57 -2.68
C ILE A 47 2.35 -13.60 -3.60
N ASP A 48 1.19 -13.14 -3.13
CA ASP A 48 0.01 -13.01 -3.98
C ASP A 48 0.18 -11.91 -5.03
N ASP A 49 -0.53 -12.12 -6.13
CA ASP A 49 -0.48 -11.33 -7.35
C ASP A 49 -0.82 -9.86 -7.06
N GLN A 50 -1.85 -9.62 -6.26
CA GLN A 50 -2.30 -8.27 -5.94
C GLN A 50 -1.25 -7.50 -5.11
N PHE A 51 -0.62 -8.14 -4.12
CA PHE A 51 0.46 -7.49 -3.37
C PHE A 51 1.67 -7.18 -4.27
N LEU A 52 2.11 -8.16 -5.07
CA LEU A 52 3.29 -7.99 -5.91
C LEU A 52 3.08 -6.98 -7.04
N VAL A 53 1.88 -6.94 -7.66
CA VAL A 53 1.59 -5.98 -8.72
C VAL A 53 1.60 -4.54 -8.19
N THR A 54 1.24 -4.31 -6.92
CA THR A 54 1.32 -2.98 -6.31
C THR A 54 2.76 -2.46 -6.27
N PHE A 55 3.75 -3.32 -6.00
CA PHE A 55 5.16 -2.91 -6.07
C PHE A 55 5.62 -2.67 -7.50
N LEU A 56 5.22 -3.52 -8.45
CA LEU A 56 5.52 -3.31 -9.88
C LEU A 56 4.96 -1.98 -10.38
N ARG A 57 3.66 -1.73 -10.14
CA ARG A 57 3.00 -0.46 -10.44
C ARG A 57 3.74 0.69 -9.79
N GLY A 58 3.98 0.60 -8.48
CA GLY A 58 4.71 1.57 -7.65
C GLY A 58 6.15 1.88 -8.06
N CYS A 59 6.69 1.10 -9.01
CA CYS A 59 8.04 1.20 -9.54
C CYS A 59 8.05 1.34 -11.07
N LYS A 60 6.91 1.65 -11.70
CA LYS A 60 6.74 1.78 -13.16
C LYS A 60 7.26 0.55 -13.92
N TYR A 61 6.97 -0.64 -13.38
CA TYR A 61 7.39 -1.94 -13.89
C TYR A 61 8.91 -2.14 -14.00
N SER A 62 9.70 -1.37 -13.24
CA SER A 62 11.13 -1.64 -13.05
C SER A 62 11.32 -2.75 -12.00
N LEU A 63 11.71 -3.94 -12.45
CA LEU A 63 11.95 -5.08 -11.56
C LEU A 63 13.00 -4.80 -10.49
N GLU A 64 14.13 -4.17 -10.84
CA GLU A 64 15.19 -3.84 -9.87
C GLU A 64 14.68 -2.89 -8.80
N ARG A 65 13.98 -1.81 -9.18
CA ARG A 65 13.39 -0.87 -8.21
C ARG A 65 12.31 -1.53 -7.35
N ALA A 66 11.55 -2.47 -7.91
CA ALA A 66 10.54 -3.22 -7.17
C ALA A 66 11.19 -4.11 -6.10
N LYS A 67 12.29 -4.81 -6.43
CA LYS A 67 13.06 -5.61 -5.48
C LYS A 67 13.61 -4.77 -4.33
N GLU A 68 14.26 -3.64 -4.65
CA GLU A 68 14.76 -2.68 -3.64
C GLU A 68 13.64 -2.16 -2.74
N LYS A 69 12.49 -1.80 -3.33
CA LYS A 69 11.34 -1.29 -2.58
C LYS A 69 10.71 -2.35 -1.67
N ILE A 70 10.66 -3.61 -2.12
CA ILE A 70 10.20 -4.73 -1.30
C ILE A 70 11.14 -4.97 -0.12
N ASP A 71 12.46 -5.02 -0.36
CA ASP A 71 13.44 -5.18 0.72
C ASP A 71 13.31 -4.05 1.75
N MET A 72 13.26 -2.79 1.30
CA MET A 72 13.06 -1.62 2.16
C MET A 72 11.73 -1.70 2.94
N PHE A 73 10.65 -2.13 2.30
CA PHE A 73 9.33 -2.26 2.93
C PHE A 73 9.38 -3.18 4.15
N TYR A 74 10.03 -4.33 4.04
CA TYR A 74 10.18 -5.28 5.16
C TYR A 74 11.24 -4.83 6.17
N SER A 75 12.32 -4.19 5.72
CA SER A 75 13.36 -3.62 6.57
C SER A 75 12.81 -2.55 7.52
N VAL A 76 12.07 -1.56 7.00
CA VAL A 76 11.43 -0.52 7.81
C VAL A 76 10.43 -1.12 8.79
N ARG A 77 9.67 -2.13 8.38
CA ARG A 77 8.68 -2.79 9.26
C ARG A 77 9.31 -3.52 10.43
N THR A 78 10.53 -4.00 10.23
CA THR A 78 11.32 -4.67 11.27
C THR A 78 11.98 -3.64 12.19
N ALA A 79 12.44 -2.52 11.63
CA ALA A 79 13.15 -1.46 12.35
C ALA A 79 12.25 -0.62 13.29
N ILE A 80 10.95 -0.52 13.00
CA ILE A 80 10.01 0.35 13.74
C ILE A 80 8.86 -0.46 14.38
N PRO A 81 9.16 -1.38 15.31
CA PRO A 81 8.16 -2.26 15.93
C PRO A 81 7.07 -1.51 16.70
N GLU A 82 7.35 -0.32 17.22
CA GLU A 82 6.42 0.57 17.90
C GLU A 82 5.24 0.96 17.01
N LEU A 83 5.46 1.11 15.70
CA LEU A 83 4.40 1.37 14.73
C LEU A 83 3.83 0.08 14.14
N MET A 84 4.64 -0.96 13.96
CA MET A 84 4.30 -2.09 13.08
C MET A 84 3.81 -3.34 13.82
N ARG A 85 3.99 -3.41 15.14
CA ARG A 85 3.47 -4.49 15.99
C ARG A 85 2.20 -4.06 16.74
N ASN A 86 1.43 -5.06 17.21
CA ASN A 86 0.23 -4.84 18.02
C ASN A 86 -0.86 -4.00 17.33
N ARG A 87 -1.06 -4.22 16.03
CA ARG A 87 -1.97 -3.47 15.14
C ARG A 87 -3.33 -4.15 14.97
N ASP A 88 -3.89 -4.67 16.04
CA ASP A 88 -5.19 -5.34 16.01
C ASP A 88 -6.33 -4.30 15.98
N PRO A 89 -7.13 -4.23 14.89
CA PRO A 89 -8.19 -3.24 14.75
C PRO A 89 -9.31 -3.40 15.78
N ASP A 90 -9.45 -4.56 16.41
CA ASP A 90 -10.45 -4.80 17.44
C ASP A 90 -10.02 -4.34 18.84
N ARG A 91 -8.76 -3.93 19.03
CA ARG A 91 -8.35 -3.33 20.31
C ARG A 91 -9.06 -2.01 20.52
N GLU A 92 -9.67 -1.86 21.69
CA GLU A 92 -10.42 -0.66 22.06
C GLU A 92 -9.63 0.63 21.83
N ARG A 93 -8.35 0.63 22.24
CA ARG A 93 -7.44 1.77 22.05
C ARG A 93 -7.27 2.17 20.58
N ILE A 94 -7.12 1.19 19.68
CA ILE A 94 -7.00 1.44 18.23
C ILE A 94 -8.34 1.95 17.68
N ARG A 95 -9.46 1.34 18.07
CA ARG A 95 -10.80 1.80 17.66
C ARG A 95 -11.07 3.25 18.07
N GLN A 96 -10.66 3.65 19.27
CA GLN A 96 -10.78 5.03 19.72
C GLN A 96 -10.04 5.99 18.78
N ILE A 97 -8.79 5.70 18.44
CA ILE A 97 -7.97 6.55 17.54
C ILE A 97 -8.55 6.58 16.12
N VAL A 98 -9.01 5.45 15.58
CA VAL A 98 -9.70 5.39 14.29
C VAL A 98 -10.92 6.32 14.29
N ARG A 99 -11.71 6.33 15.37
CA ARG A 99 -12.90 7.18 15.53
C ARG A 99 -12.59 8.67 15.63
N LEU A 100 -11.40 9.07 16.08
CA LEU A 100 -10.96 10.47 16.02
C LEU A 100 -10.87 10.96 14.57
N GLY A 101 -10.56 10.05 13.63
CA GLY A 101 -10.45 10.35 12.22
C GLY A 101 -9.35 11.36 11.90
N VAL A 102 -8.16 11.15 12.49
CA VAL A 102 -7.00 12.03 12.26
C VAL A 102 -6.52 11.98 10.82
N GLY A 103 -6.49 10.79 10.22
CA GLY A 103 -6.16 10.58 8.81
C GLY A 103 -7.15 9.61 8.20
N LEU A 104 -7.88 10.03 7.16
CA LEU A 104 -8.93 9.22 6.54
C LEU A 104 -8.84 9.29 5.01
N PRO A 105 -8.94 8.15 4.31
CA PRO A 105 -9.20 8.17 2.88
C PRO A 105 -10.64 8.62 2.65
N LEU A 106 -10.83 9.61 1.78
CA LEU A 106 -12.17 9.98 1.35
C LEU A 106 -12.71 8.93 0.38
N PRO A 107 -14.03 8.62 0.43
CA PRO A 107 -14.61 7.52 -0.35
C PRO A 107 -14.63 7.81 -1.85
N LEU A 108 -14.65 9.08 -2.24
CA LEU A 108 -14.67 9.52 -3.63
C LEU A 108 -13.33 10.11 -4.04
N THR A 109 -13.04 9.98 -5.32
CA THR A 109 -11.97 10.67 -6.03
C THR A 109 -12.60 11.71 -6.97
N ASP A 110 -11.82 12.69 -7.44
CA ASP A 110 -12.31 13.71 -8.37
C ASP A 110 -12.66 13.14 -9.76
N GLY A 111 -12.24 11.92 -10.05
CA GLY A 111 -12.48 11.20 -11.31
C GLY A 111 -12.04 9.74 -11.23
N PRO A 112 -12.39 8.92 -12.25
CA PRO A 112 -12.16 7.48 -12.24
C PRO A 112 -10.67 7.08 -12.21
N ASP A 113 -9.76 7.96 -12.67
CA ASP A 113 -8.30 7.79 -12.66
C ASP A 113 -7.58 8.86 -11.82
N ALA A 114 -8.32 9.55 -10.94
CA ALA A 114 -7.77 10.54 -10.02
C ALA A 114 -7.17 9.86 -8.78
N PRO A 115 -6.17 10.48 -8.13
CA PRO A 115 -5.58 9.95 -6.91
C PRO A 115 -6.60 9.87 -5.76
N ARG A 116 -6.40 8.90 -4.86
CA ARG A 116 -7.16 8.81 -3.61
C ARG A 116 -6.87 10.04 -2.74
N ILE A 117 -7.93 10.74 -2.33
CA ILE A 117 -7.82 11.92 -1.46
C ILE A 117 -7.69 11.48 0.00
N MET A 118 -6.65 11.96 0.68
CA MET A 118 -6.42 11.76 2.11
C MET A 118 -6.75 13.03 2.88
N LEU A 119 -7.74 12.96 3.77
CA LEU A 119 -8.05 14.03 4.72
C LEU A 119 -7.19 13.87 5.98
N ILE A 120 -6.36 14.87 6.29
CA ILE A 120 -5.52 14.89 7.49
C ILE A 120 -5.95 16.03 8.41
N ARG A 121 -6.30 15.69 9.65
CA ARG A 121 -6.84 16.60 10.67
C ARG A 121 -6.02 16.48 11.95
N PRO A 122 -4.81 17.04 12.03
CA PRO A 122 -3.94 16.86 13.19
C PRO A 122 -4.54 17.45 14.48
N GLY A 123 -5.40 18.45 14.39
CA GLY A 123 -6.01 19.11 15.57
C GLY A 123 -7.14 18.33 16.25
N VAL A 124 -7.53 17.15 15.77
CA VAL A 124 -8.67 16.39 16.34
C VAL A 124 -8.27 15.40 17.44
N TYR A 125 -6.98 15.09 17.59
CA TYR A 125 -6.50 14.26 18.70
C TYR A 125 -5.87 15.14 19.79
N ASP A 126 -6.09 14.77 21.04
CA ASP A 126 -5.45 15.40 22.18
C ASP A 126 -4.09 14.72 22.45
N PRO A 127 -2.95 15.44 22.32
CA PRO A 127 -1.62 14.87 22.56
C PRO A 127 -1.37 14.49 24.03
N LYS A 128 -2.21 14.96 24.97
CA LYS A 128 -2.18 14.50 26.37
C LYS A 128 -2.82 13.12 26.53
N GLN A 129 -3.70 12.74 25.62
CA GLN A 129 -4.43 11.46 25.66
C GLN A 129 -3.83 10.41 24.74
N TYR A 130 -3.34 10.80 23.56
CA TYR A 130 -2.80 9.90 22.53
C TYR A 130 -1.41 10.36 22.08
N THR A 131 -0.47 9.43 21.94
CA THR A 131 0.85 9.77 21.40
C THR A 131 0.79 9.93 19.88
N ILE A 132 1.72 10.70 19.33
CA ILE A 132 1.87 10.78 17.86
C ILE A 132 2.19 9.42 17.25
N GLU A 133 2.91 8.54 17.96
CA GLU A 133 3.22 7.18 17.52
C GLU A 133 1.96 6.33 17.39
N GLU A 134 1.01 6.44 18.32
CA GLU A 134 -0.29 5.76 18.26
C GLU A 134 -1.11 6.24 17.06
N VAL A 135 -1.09 7.54 16.77
CA VAL A 135 -1.77 8.13 15.61
C VAL A 135 -1.12 7.70 14.29
N ILE A 136 0.21 7.70 14.22
CA ILE A 136 0.95 7.25 13.04
C ILE A 136 0.73 5.74 12.84
N LYS A 137 0.71 4.93 13.91
CA LYS A 137 0.40 3.51 13.83
C LYS A 137 -0.93 3.27 13.12
N VAL A 138 -2.00 3.95 13.53
CA VAL A 138 -3.31 3.83 12.86
C VAL A 138 -3.23 4.29 11.40
N SER A 139 -2.52 5.39 11.13
CA SER A 139 -2.29 5.84 9.75
C SER A 139 -1.57 4.78 8.90
N THR A 140 -0.59 4.06 9.44
CA THR A 140 0.10 2.98 8.72
C THR A 140 -0.81 1.77 8.47
N MET A 141 -1.74 1.47 9.38
CA MET A 141 -2.75 0.43 9.17
C MET A 141 -3.68 0.77 8.00
N ILE A 142 -4.15 2.02 7.94
CA ILE A 142 -4.97 2.52 6.83
C ILE A 142 -4.19 2.43 5.51
N ASN A 143 -2.92 2.85 5.49
CA ASN A 143 -2.08 2.75 4.31
C ASN A 143 -1.88 1.29 3.85
N ASP A 144 -1.69 0.34 4.77
CA ASP A 144 -1.56 -1.08 4.43
C ASP A 144 -2.83 -1.62 3.74
N ILE A 145 -4.01 -1.19 4.20
CA ILE A 145 -5.30 -1.54 3.57
C ILE A 145 -5.37 -0.92 2.17
N LEU A 146 -5.15 0.39 2.05
CA LEU A 146 -5.26 1.08 0.76
C LEU A 146 -4.26 0.56 -0.28
N MET A 147 -3.04 0.18 0.13
CA MET A 147 -2.04 -0.43 -0.75
C MET A 147 -2.52 -1.76 -1.36
N LEU A 148 -3.39 -2.49 -0.67
CA LEU A 148 -3.97 -3.75 -1.13
C LEU A 148 -5.30 -3.53 -1.85
N GLU A 149 -6.09 -2.58 -1.38
CA GLU A 149 -7.50 -2.48 -1.71
C GLU A 149 -7.88 -1.27 -2.58
N ASP A 150 -6.98 -0.32 -2.84
CA ASP A 150 -7.30 0.90 -3.56
C ASP A 150 -6.42 1.10 -4.81
N ASP A 151 -6.96 0.74 -5.98
CA ASP A 151 -6.22 0.85 -7.24
C ASP A 151 -6.01 2.32 -7.67
N ASN A 152 -6.86 3.26 -7.24
CA ASN A 152 -6.66 4.69 -7.47
C ASN A 152 -5.42 5.21 -6.71
N MET A 153 -5.22 4.79 -5.46
CA MET A 153 -4.00 5.10 -4.71
C MET A 153 -2.77 4.51 -5.41
N VAL A 154 -2.83 3.24 -5.82
CA VAL A 154 -1.67 2.52 -6.39
C VAL A 154 -1.28 3.04 -7.77
N ILE A 155 -2.27 3.33 -8.62
CA ILE A 155 -2.04 3.67 -10.04
C ILE A 155 -1.97 5.18 -10.25
N ALA A 156 -2.87 5.96 -9.62
CA ALA A 156 -2.99 7.39 -9.86
C ALA A 156 -2.25 8.26 -8.83
N GLY A 157 -1.70 7.68 -7.77
CA GLY A 157 -0.98 8.39 -6.71
C GLY A 157 0.53 8.57 -6.92
N GLN A 158 1.05 8.30 -8.13
CA GLN A 158 2.49 8.29 -8.44
C GLN A 158 3.01 9.53 -9.15
#